data_AF-A0A9D5YBE6-F1
#
_entry.id   AF-A0A9D5YBE6-F1
#
_cell.length_a   1.000
_cell.length_b   1.000
_cell.length_c   1.000
_cell.angle_alpha   90.00
_cell.angle_beta   90.00
_cell.angle_gamma   90.00
#
_symmetry.space_group_name_H-M   'P 1'
#
loop_
_entity.id
_entity.type
_entity.pdbx_description
1 polymer ?
#
loop_
_entity_poly.entity_id
_entity_poly.type
_entity_poly.pdbx_seq_one_letter_code
_entity_poly.pdbx_strand_id
1 'polypeptide(L)'
;MILCYKCGRQLPDGTKFCKFCGTPLTQQPPVQNVNMPVREFPQQMPMKPAEPQKKKPTKKIIIAIIAVILVIAIVVGGIFFFRWKKKEAEIKESSEHLEQILEESTTKPIVELVCEDYDSDGTYEAYAIVGETDEKEEEHSEFYEADIYFVNDKKVQKIKENVSGKTNGLIKLDKIKYISIEVYEDGTDEGKSFIYTAKGEDSVEADASGKYSYVHQEGNKIVGTDENGKEVEVVINGLLNESKTEVYVISKIEVTVDESSDSLSYELIYSYDDNGLCTEEKFGDETGYIVSQYEYDGNYNMITNNVFDTIDGEESFWTKEVYTYDANGNAIKSTSYDENDEVSAWTISEFNSDNNITKETRYRDDGSIRYIILYEYDSNKNLIREEKTSYDYEDSGETSITTRVKTYEYDSRNLLIKECDLDDNDYETYSYDENGNLTKHCIYYSGELSTEYGYEHENNLLIYYYRYSYSEDEKSEYTYTYDDSGKVISRTCLTEENKMLTVEYEKVYVPNDALDIVEEKQDEIFRTNFY
;
A
#
# COMPACT_ATOMS: atom_id res chain seq x y z
N MET A 1 -17.72 -22.96 -8.24
CA MET A 1 -17.86 -23.48 -6.86
C MET A 1 -18.59 -22.43 -6.04
N ILE A 2 -19.41 -22.81 -5.07
CA ILE A 2 -20.17 -21.89 -4.21
C ILE A 2 -19.65 -21.94 -2.77
N LEU A 3 -19.52 -20.77 -2.14
CA LEU A 3 -19.12 -20.66 -0.73
C LEU A 3 -20.36 -20.65 0.17
N CYS A 4 -20.35 -21.41 1.26
CA CYS A 4 -21.41 -21.30 2.26
C CYS A 4 -21.28 -19.97 3.03
N TYR A 5 -22.24 -19.07 2.88
CA TYR A 5 -22.24 -17.75 3.54
C TYR A 5 -22.21 -17.81 5.07
N LYS A 6 -22.65 -18.93 5.68
CA LYS A 6 -22.67 -19.08 7.14
C LYS A 6 -21.37 -19.63 7.73
N CYS A 7 -20.63 -20.47 6.98
CA CYS A 7 -19.50 -21.22 7.56
C CYS A 7 -18.23 -21.21 6.69
N GLY A 8 -18.20 -20.45 5.59
CA GLY A 8 -17.00 -20.21 4.79
C GLY A 8 -16.45 -21.40 4.01
N ARG A 9 -17.13 -22.56 3.98
CA ARG A 9 -16.64 -23.75 3.26
C ARG A 9 -17.06 -23.75 1.79
N GLN A 10 -16.13 -24.12 0.91
CA GLN A 10 -16.36 -24.28 -0.52
C GLN A 10 -17.15 -25.58 -0.82
N LEU A 11 -18.10 -25.47 -1.74
CA LEU A 11 -18.99 -26.55 -2.16
C LEU A 11 -19.09 -26.59 -3.70
N PRO A 12 -19.37 -27.77 -4.28
CA PRO A 12 -19.59 -27.90 -5.72
C PRO A 12 -20.75 -27.02 -6.22
N ASP A 13 -20.67 -26.52 -7.46
CA ASP A 13 -21.76 -25.72 -8.04
C ASP A 13 -23.08 -26.51 -8.11
N GLY A 14 -24.18 -25.84 -7.76
CA GLY A 14 -25.52 -26.45 -7.75
C GLY A 14 -25.91 -27.17 -6.45
N THR A 15 -25.08 -27.15 -5.40
CA THR A 15 -25.50 -27.65 -4.07
C THR A 15 -26.61 -26.79 -3.48
N LYS A 16 -27.75 -27.41 -3.16
CA LYS A 16 -28.92 -26.73 -2.55
C LYS A 16 -28.78 -26.45 -1.05
N PHE A 17 -27.90 -27.16 -0.36
CA PHE A 17 -27.66 -27.04 1.07
C PHE A 17 -26.19 -27.29 1.38
N CYS A 18 -25.64 -26.57 2.37
CA CYS A 18 -24.31 -26.84 2.89
C CYS A 18 -24.32 -28.16 3.67
N LYS A 19 -23.56 -29.14 3.18
CA LYS A 19 -23.43 -30.46 3.83
C LYS A 19 -22.73 -30.42 5.20
N PHE A 20 -22.09 -29.31 5.55
CA PHE A 20 -21.32 -29.17 6.80
C PHE A 20 -22.11 -28.46 7.91
N CYS A 21 -22.87 -27.41 7.60
CA CYS A 21 -23.61 -26.63 8.60
C CYS A 21 -25.14 -26.62 8.37
N GLY A 22 -25.64 -27.32 7.34
CA GLY A 22 -27.07 -27.46 7.05
C GLY A 22 -27.74 -26.25 6.39
N THR A 23 -27.01 -25.15 6.19
CA THR A 23 -27.56 -23.90 5.64
C THR A 23 -28.06 -24.08 4.20
N PRO A 24 -29.33 -23.77 3.89
CA PRO A 24 -29.83 -23.76 2.52
C PRO A 24 -29.08 -22.75 1.66
N LEU A 25 -28.70 -23.15 0.46
CA LEU A 25 -28.02 -22.34 -0.55
C LEU A 25 -28.95 -22.04 -1.75
N THR A 26 -30.25 -22.23 -1.56
CA THR A 26 -31.25 -22.05 -2.62
C THR A 26 -31.40 -20.59 -3.01
N GLN A 27 -31.42 -20.36 -4.32
CA GLN A 27 -31.75 -19.11 -4.99
C GLN A 27 -33.04 -18.49 -4.42
N GLN A 28 -33.02 -17.16 -4.31
CA GLN A 28 -34.09 -16.19 -3.96
C GLN A 28 -35.53 -16.75 -3.77
N PRO A 29 -36.27 -16.28 -2.75
CA PRO A 29 -37.70 -16.59 -2.67
C PRO A 29 -38.44 -16.09 -3.92
N PRO A 30 -39.46 -16.82 -4.40
CA PRO A 30 -40.20 -16.45 -5.60
C PRO A 30 -40.94 -15.13 -5.37
N VAL A 31 -40.58 -14.12 -6.16
CA VAL A 31 -41.31 -12.85 -6.25
C VAL A 31 -42.73 -13.17 -6.72
N GLN A 32 -43.72 -12.92 -5.87
CA GLN A 32 -45.12 -12.96 -6.28
C GLN A 32 -45.31 -11.91 -7.38
N ASN A 33 -45.87 -12.34 -8.52
CA ASN A 33 -46.29 -11.47 -9.62
C ASN A 33 -47.31 -10.46 -9.12
N VAL A 34 -46.84 -9.28 -8.71
CA VAL A 34 -47.65 -8.07 -8.63
C VAL A 34 -47.43 -7.33 -9.93
N ASN A 35 -48.45 -7.38 -10.81
CA ASN A 35 -48.52 -6.56 -12.01
C ASN A 35 -48.47 -5.08 -11.61
N MET A 36 -47.32 -4.44 -11.79
CA MET A 36 -47.20 -2.98 -11.88
C MET A 36 -46.33 -2.61 -13.09
N PRO A 37 -46.68 -1.51 -13.78
CA PRO A 37 -46.16 -1.21 -15.11
C PRO A 37 -44.70 -0.76 -15.05
N VAL A 38 -43.87 -1.38 -15.88
CA VAL A 38 -42.56 -0.85 -16.28
C VAL A 38 -42.79 0.54 -16.88
N ARG A 39 -42.28 1.59 -16.23
CA ARG A 39 -42.05 2.85 -16.91
C ARG A 39 -40.81 2.68 -17.78
N GLU A 40 -41.05 2.63 -19.09
CA GLU A 40 -40.01 2.79 -20.11
C GLU A 40 -39.31 4.14 -19.89
N PHE A 41 -37.98 4.14 -19.97
CA PHE A 41 -37.18 5.34 -20.19
C PHE A 41 -37.74 6.13 -21.39
N PRO A 42 -38.01 7.44 -21.28
CA PRO A 42 -38.37 8.24 -22.44
C PRO A 42 -37.23 8.28 -23.45
N GLN A 43 -37.59 7.89 -24.67
CA GLN A 43 -36.85 8.15 -25.89
C GLN A 43 -36.53 9.64 -26.06
N GLN A 44 -35.41 9.92 -26.72
CA GLN A 44 -34.96 11.21 -27.23
C GLN A 44 -36.10 12.08 -27.80
N MET A 45 -36.09 13.37 -27.47
CA MET A 45 -36.89 14.38 -28.17
C MET A 45 -36.32 14.72 -29.56
N PRO A 46 -37.16 15.20 -30.51
CA PRO A 46 -36.96 15.02 -31.94
C PRO A 46 -36.01 16.06 -32.56
N MET A 47 -34.92 15.58 -33.16
CA MET A 47 -34.20 16.35 -34.17
C MET A 47 -34.89 16.25 -35.53
N LYS A 48 -35.04 17.42 -36.16
CA LYS A 48 -35.55 17.65 -37.51
C LYS A 48 -34.85 16.75 -38.55
N PRO A 49 -35.53 16.25 -39.60
CA PRO A 49 -34.90 15.36 -40.57
C PRO A 49 -33.78 16.08 -41.33
N ALA A 50 -32.54 15.65 -41.12
CA ALA A 50 -31.42 15.99 -41.98
C ALA A 50 -31.46 15.09 -43.23
N GLU A 51 -31.28 15.71 -44.40
CA GLU A 51 -31.20 15.03 -45.70
C GLU A 51 -30.10 13.95 -45.73
N PRO A 52 -30.28 12.87 -46.52
CA PRO A 52 -29.40 11.72 -46.49
C PRO A 52 -28.05 12.04 -47.14
N GLN A 53 -27.02 12.26 -46.31
CA GLN A 53 -25.64 12.28 -46.78
C GLN A 53 -25.12 10.85 -46.94
N LYS A 54 -24.73 10.50 -48.17
CA LYS A 54 -24.17 9.20 -48.58
C LYS A 54 -22.93 8.82 -47.74
N LYS A 55 -22.98 7.65 -47.10
CA LYS A 55 -21.84 7.01 -46.43
C LYS A 55 -20.66 6.79 -47.40
N LYS A 56 -19.46 7.25 -47.01
CA LYS A 56 -18.18 6.84 -47.60
C LYS A 56 -17.58 5.67 -46.80
N PRO A 57 -16.73 4.81 -47.41
CA PRO A 57 -16.48 3.46 -46.91
C PRO A 57 -15.57 3.43 -45.68
N THR A 58 -16.09 2.84 -44.62
CA THR A 58 -15.57 2.68 -43.25
C THR A 58 -14.40 1.70 -43.09
N LYS A 59 -13.77 1.22 -44.18
CA LYS A 59 -12.57 0.36 -44.07
C LYS A 59 -11.28 1.16 -43.82
N LYS A 60 -11.20 2.45 -44.22
CA LYS A 60 -9.98 3.27 -44.02
C LYS A 60 -9.86 3.87 -42.61
N ILE A 61 -10.97 4.12 -41.92
CA ILE A 61 -10.97 4.69 -40.56
C ILE A 61 -10.61 3.63 -39.52
N ILE A 62 -11.11 2.40 -39.67
CA ILE A 62 -10.71 1.28 -38.82
C ILE A 62 -9.22 0.96 -39.00
N ILE A 63 -8.70 1.01 -40.24
CA ILE A 63 -7.26 0.85 -40.50
C ILE A 63 -6.45 2.02 -39.91
N ALA A 64 -6.97 3.25 -39.93
CA ALA A 64 -6.30 4.41 -39.32
C ALA A 64 -6.28 4.35 -37.79
N ILE A 65 -7.36 3.90 -37.14
CA ILE A 65 -7.43 3.71 -35.69
C ILE A 65 -6.52 2.56 -35.25
N ILE A 66 -6.53 1.43 -35.96
CA ILE A 66 -5.60 0.32 -35.72
C ILE A 66 -4.15 0.77 -35.95
N ALA A 67 -3.87 1.60 -36.96
CA ALA A 67 -2.54 2.15 -37.18
C ALA A 67 -2.10 3.12 -36.07
N VAL A 68 -3.00 3.94 -35.52
CA VAL A 68 -2.71 4.84 -34.39
C VAL A 68 -2.47 4.04 -33.10
N ILE A 69 -3.28 3.02 -32.82
CA ILE A 69 -3.07 2.11 -31.67
C ILE A 69 -1.75 1.34 -31.83
N LEU A 70 -1.42 0.86 -33.03
CA LEU A 70 -0.12 0.24 -33.31
C LEU A 70 1.03 1.23 -33.12
N VAL A 71 0.90 2.49 -33.54
CA VAL A 71 1.92 3.53 -33.32
C VAL A 71 2.08 3.83 -31.84
N ILE A 72 0.98 3.93 -31.07
CA ILE A 72 1.04 4.15 -29.61
C ILE A 72 1.66 2.93 -28.91
N ALA A 73 1.30 1.71 -29.28
CA ALA A 73 1.92 0.49 -28.75
C ALA A 73 3.41 0.41 -29.11
N ILE A 74 3.82 0.87 -30.29
CA ILE A 74 5.24 0.98 -30.69
C ILE A 74 5.96 2.07 -29.90
N VAL A 75 5.31 3.21 -29.60
CA VAL A 75 5.89 4.30 -28.82
C VAL A 75 6.00 3.94 -27.34
N VAL A 76 4.96 3.38 -26.73
CA VAL A 76 4.96 2.89 -25.35
C VAL A 76 5.92 1.70 -25.21
N GLY A 77 5.84 0.75 -26.15
CA GLY A 77 6.81 -0.34 -26.24
C GLY A 77 8.23 0.17 -26.45
N GLY A 78 8.42 1.25 -27.22
CA GLY A 78 9.69 1.92 -27.43
C GLY A 78 10.22 2.64 -26.19
N ILE A 79 9.36 3.33 -25.42
CA ILE A 79 9.71 3.97 -24.15
C ILE A 79 10.05 2.92 -23.10
N PHE A 80 9.23 1.88 -22.97
CA PHE A 80 9.47 0.76 -22.07
C PHE A 80 10.77 0.04 -22.44
N PHE A 81 10.97 -0.24 -23.72
CA PHE A 81 12.21 -0.82 -24.25
C PHE A 81 13.42 0.08 -23.99
N PHE A 82 13.28 1.40 -24.14
CA PHE A 82 14.36 2.35 -23.89
C PHE A 82 14.68 2.47 -22.38
N ARG A 83 13.67 2.48 -21.51
CA ARG A 83 13.86 2.46 -20.04
C ARG A 83 14.48 1.15 -19.58
N TRP A 84 14.03 0.03 -20.13
CA TRP A 84 14.60 -1.29 -19.87
C TRP A 84 16.07 -1.34 -20.33
N LYS A 85 16.36 -0.88 -21.55
CA LYS A 85 17.74 -0.75 -22.05
C LYS A 85 18.62 0.17 -21.21
N LYS A 86 18.07 1.28 -20.67
CA LYS A 86 18.81 2.17 -19.78
C LYS A 86 19.16 1.45 -18.47
N LYS A 87 18.20 0.75 -17.86
CA LYS A 87 18.43 -0.03 -16.64
C LYS A 87 19.43 -1.16 -16.85
N GLU A 88 19.34 -1.88 -17.98
CA GLU A 88 20.33 -2.90 -18.33
C GLU A 88 21.74 -2.32 -18.50
N ALA A 89 21.85 -1.12 -19.09
CA ALA A 89 23.13 -0.44 -19.22
C ALA A 89 23.70 0.00 -17.86
N GLU A 90 22.86 0.53 -16.97
CA GLU A 90 23.24 0.92 -15.61
C GLU A 90 23.72 -0.28 -14.78
N ILE A 91 22.93 -1.36 -14.72
CA ILE A 91 23.34 -2.61 -14.04
C ILE A 91 24.64 -3.14 -14.60
N LYS A 92 24.81 -3.10 -15.93
CA LYS A 92 26.03 -3.58 -16.57
C LYS A 92 27.24 -2.72 -16.21
N GLU A 93 27.10 -1.40 -16.25
CA GLU A 93 28.17 -0.46 -15.88
C GLU A 93 28.56 -0.61 -14.41
N SER A 94 27.58 -0.71 -13.51
CA SER A 94 27.81 -0.97 -12.08
C SER A 94 28.43 -2.35 -11.85
N SER A 95 27.97 -3.39 -12.53
CA SER A 95 28.53 -4.74 -12.42
C SER A 95 30.00 -4.78 -12.84
N GLU A 96 30.35 -4.19 -14.00
CA GLU A 96 31.75 -4.06 -14.44
C GLU A 96 32.60 -3.25 -13.46
N HIS A 97 32.04 -2.20 -12.86
CA HIS A 97 32.73 -1.39 -11.86
C HIS A 97 33.01 -2.17 -10.56
N LEU A 98 32.00 -2.84 -10.00
CA LEU A 98 32.12 -3.62 -8.78
C LEU A 98 33.00 -4.86 -8.97
N GLU A 99 32.95 -5.48 -10.15
CA GLU A 99 33.87 -6.56 -10.53
C GLU A 99 35.33 -6.08 -10.49
N GLN A 100 35.61 -4.91 -11.06
CA GLN A 100 36.95 -4.32 -11.02
C GLN A 100 37.42 -4.03 -9.57
N ILE A 101 36.54 -3.49 -8.72
CA ILE A 101 36.85 -3.27 -7.30
C ILE A 101 37.19 -4.60 -6.62
N LEU A 102 36.43 -5.66 -6.90
CA LEU A 102 36.65 -6.99 -6.34
C LEU A 102 37.96 -7.60 -6.82
N GLU A 103 38.29 -7.49 -8.12
CA GLU A 103 39.54 -8.00 -8.70
C GLU A 103 40.79 -7.45 -8.00
N GLU A 104 40.76 -6.20 -7.52
CA GLU A 104 41.88 -5.61 -6.76
C GLU A 104 42.06 -6.22 -5.36
N SER A 105 41.03 -6.88 -4.84
CA SER A 105 40.98 -7.40 -3.46
C SER A 105 41.21 -8.91 -3.35
N THR A 106 41.21 -9.64 -4.46
CA THR A 106 41.30 -11.11 -4.49
C THR A 106 42.31 -11.61 -5.51
N THR A 107 42.89 -12.78 -5.24
CA THR A 107 43.77 -13.49 -6.19
C THR A 107 43.13 -14.73 -6.81
N LYS A 108 41.95 -15.13 -6.30
CA LYS A 108 41.15 -16.25 -6.83
C LYS A 108 40.25 -15.71 -7.95
N PRO A 109 39.89 -16.52 -8.96
CA PRO A 109 39.01 -16.07 -10.03
C PRO A 109 37.59 -15.83 -9.50
N ILE A 110 36.92 -14.82 -10.06
CA ILE A 110 35.51 -14.53 -9.81
C ILE A 110 34.70 -15.54 -10.62
N VAL A 111 33.98 -16.42 -9.92
CA VAL A 111 33.13 -17.46 -10.53
C VAL A 111 31.83 -16.83 -11.02
N GLU A 112 31.21 -16.06 -10.13
CA GLU A 112 29.92 -15.41 -10.32
C GLU A 112 29.89 -14.10 -9.53
N LEU A 113 29.25 -13.09 -10.10
CA LEU A 113 28.99 -11.80 -9.46
C LEU A 113 27.56 -11.39 -9.81
N VAL A 114 26.71 -11.33 -8.78
CA VAL A 114 25.31 -10.93 -8.90
C VAL A 114 25.20 -9.49 -8.42
N CYS A 115 25.06 -8.57 -9.37
CA CYS A 115 24.92 -7.13 -9.10
C CYS A 115 23.46 -6.71 -9.21
N GLU A 116 22.94 -6.11 -8.14
CA GLU A 116 21.58 -5.60 -8.05
C GLU A 116 21.53 -4.40 -7.09
N ASP A 117 20.48 -3.60 -7.20
CA ASP A 117 20.07 -2.63 -6.18
C ASP A 117 19.27 -3.41 -5.11
N TYR A 118 19.95 -3.87 -4.05
CA TYR A 118 19.38 -4.86 -3.12
C TYR A 118 18.36 -4.26 -2.14
N ASP A 119 18.49 -2.98 -1.80
CA ASP A 119 17.61 -2.27 -0.86
C ASP A 119 16.75 -1.16 -1.50
N SER A 120 16.79 -1.01 -2.83
CA SER A 120 16.08 0.03 -3.60
C SER A 120 16.48 1.46 -3.23
N ASP A 121 17.72 1.69 -2.80
CA ASP A 121 18.24 3.03 -2.54
C ASP A 121 18.78 3.73 -3.80
N GLY A 122 18.83 3.01 -4.93
CA GLY A 122 19.29 3.50 -6.22
C GLY A 122 20.80 3.42 -6.42
N THR A 123 21.53 2.85 -5.45
CA THR A 123 22.90 2.38 -5.60
C THR A 123 22.90 0.88 -5.89
N TYR A 124 24.05 0.35 -6.30
CA TYR A 124 24.18 -1.05 -6.69
C TYR A 124 25.25 -1.71 -5.84
N GLU A 125 24.92 -2.91 -5.36
CA GLU A 125 25.83 -3.78 -4.64
C GLU A 125 25.96 -5.10 -5.39
N ALA A 126 26.98 -5.87 -5.03
CA ALA A 126 27.18 -7.18 -5.59
C ALA A 126 27.52 -8.21 -4.53
N TYR A 127 26.95 -9.40 -4.69
CA TYR A 127 27.43 -10.61 -4.05
C TYR A 127 28.21 -11.44 -5.04
N ALA A 128 29.43 -11.83 -4.67
CA ALA A 128 30.33 -12.53 -5.55
C ALA A 128 30.86 -13.83 -4.95
N ILE A 129 30.95 -14.86 -5.78
CA ILE A 129 31.59 -16.13 -5.49
C ILE A 129 32.99 -16.10 -6.10
N VAL A 130 34.01 -16.29 -5.28
CA VAL A 130 35.41 -16.16 -5.68
C VAL A 130 36.20 -17.40 -5.28
N GLY A 131 36.49 -18.29 -6.23
CA GLY A 131 36.95 -19.65 -5.94
C GLY A 131 37.14 -20.51 -7.17
N GLU A 132 37.15 -21.82 -6.99
CA GLU A 132 37.19 -22.79 -8.09
C GLU A 132 35.76 -23.21 -8.47
N THR A 133 35.56 -23.61 -9.72
CA THR A 133 34.28 -24.07 -10.26
C THR A 133 34.55 -25.21 -11.24
N ASP A 134 33.81 -26.31 -11.14
CA ASP A 134 33.99 -27.47 -12.01
C ASP A 134 33.11 -27.39 -13.28
N GLU A 135 31.91 -26.78 -13.21
CA GLU A 135 31.00 -26.62 -14.35
C GLU A 135 30.12 -25.35 -14.21
N LYS A 136 29.92 -24.60 -15.30
CA LYS A 136 28.89 -23.55 -15.40
C LYS A 136 27.66 -24.15 -16.08
N GLU A 137 26.62 -24.50 -15.31
CA GLU A 137 25.30 -24.75 -15.88
C GLU A 137 24.58 -23.43 -16.22
N GLU A 138 23.59 -23.45 -17.11
CA GLU A 138 22.91 -22.23 -17.60
C GLU A 138 22.17 -21.44 -16.50
N GLU A 139 21.86 -22.06 -15.35
CA GLU A 139 21.07 -21.44 -14.26
C GLU A 139 21.83 -21.23 -12.94
N HIS A 140 22.86 -22.03 -12.59
CA HIS A 140 23.59 -21.93 -11.32
C HIS A 140 25.07 -22.31 -11.46
N SER A 141 25.96 -21.62 -10.74
CA SER A 141 27.39 -21.97 -10.67
C SER A 141 27.68 -22.83 -9.44
N GLU A 142 28.06 -24.09 -9.62
CA GLU A 142 28.66 -24.88 -8.53
C GLU A 142 30.10 -24.43 -8.29
N PHE A 143 30.48 -24.30 -7.02
CA PHE A 143 31.77 -23.79 -6.60
C PHE A 143 32.37 -24.62 -5.46
N TYR A 144 33.70 -24.68 -5.43
CA TYR A 144 34.47 -25.36 -4.39
C TYR A 144 35.64 -24.49 -3.92
N GLU A 145 36.00 -24.61 -2.64
CA GLU A 145 37.07 -23.81 -2.02
C GLU A 145 36.92 -22.29 -2.26
N ALA A 146 35.68 -21.81 -2.29
CA ALA A 146 35.32 -20.44 -2.65
C ALA A 146 35.16 -19.55 -1.42
N ASP A 147 35.41 -18.26 -1.63
CA ASP A 147 35.08 -17.20 -0.70
C ASP A 147 33.86 -16.44 -1.25
N ILE A 148 32.94 -16.05 -0.37
CA ILE A 148 31.78 -15.22 -0.74
C ILE A 148 32.08 -13.78 -0.31
N TYR A 149 31.88 -12.84 -1.22
CA TYR A 149 32.08 -11.42 -1.00
C TYR A 149 30.78 -10.63 -1.16
N PHE A 150 30.67 -9.56 -0.38
CA PHE A 150 29.78 -8.43 -0.61
C PHE A 150 30.64 -7.23 -1.07
N VAL A 151 30.19 -6.52 -2.10
CA VAL A 151 30.94 -5.45 -2.75
C VAL A 151 30.03 -4.27 -3.06
N ASN A 152 30.47 -3.07 -2.72
CA ASN A 152 29.89 -1.81 -3.21
C ASN A 152 31.02 -0.79 -3.47
N ASP A 153 30.67 0.42 -3.90
CA ASP A 153 31.63 1.48 -4.24
C ASP A 153 32.56 1.88 -3.07
N LYS A 154 32.18 1.58 -1.83
CA LYS A 154 32.88 2.01 -0.62
C LYS A 154 33.68 0.89 0.04
N LYS A 155 33.27 -0.36 -0.12
CA LYS A 155 33.91 -1.48 0.57
C LYS A 155 33.80 -2.80 -0.19
N VAL A 156 34.82 -3.64 0.05
CA VAL A 156 34.82 -5.07 -0.25
C VAL A 156 34.86 -5.84 1.06
N GLN A 157 33.86 -6.67 1.30
CA GLN A 157 33.72 -7.46 2.52
C GLN A 157 33.63 -8.94 2.17
N LYS A 158 34.57 -9.74 2.65
CA LYS A 158 34.43 -11.20 2.63
C LYS A 158 33.42 -11.62 3.70
N ILE A 159 32.31 -12.25 3.31
CA ILE A 159 31.24 -12.67 4.23
C ILE A 159 31.33 -14.15 4.61
N LYS A 160 31.87 -15.01 3.74
CA LYS A 160 32.24 -16.41 4.04
C LYS A 160 33.54 -16.78 3.35
N GLU A 161 34.26 -17.72 3.93
CA GLU A 161 35.54 -18.20 3.39
C GLU A 161 35.56 -19.72 3.32
N ASN A 162 36.27 -20.23 2.30
CA ASN A 162 36.52 -21.66 2.11
C ASN A 162 35.25 -22.54 2.17
N VAL A 163 34.24 -22.15 1.40
CA VAL A 163 32.96 -22.87 1.27
C VAL A 163 32.85 -23.52 -0.10
N SER A 164 32.04 -24.58 -0.16
CA SER A 164 31.61 -25.24 -1.38
C SER A 164 30.10 -25.19 -1.47
N GLY A 165 29.53 -25.11 -2.66
CA GLY A 165 28.11 -24.81 -2.78
C GLY A 165 27.65 -24.44 -4.19
N LYS A 166 26.47 -23.84 -4.25
CA LYS A 166 25.90 -23.24 -5.47
C LYS A 166 25.05 -22.03 -5.15
N THR A 167 24.88 -21.13 -6.10
CA THR A 167 23.88 -20.08 -5.99
C THR A 167 22.49 -20.65 -6.27
N ASN A 168 21.49 -20.39 -5.44
CA ASN A 168 20.08 -20.73 -5.71
C ASN A 168 19.34 -19.60 -6.45
N GLY A 169 20.01 -18.46 -6.66
CA GLY A 169 19.51 -17.33 -7.44
C GLY A 169 18.98 -16.17 -6.59
N LEU A 170 18.34 -15.23 -7.29
CA LEU A 170 17.83 -13.99 -6.72
C LEU A 170 16.37 -14.15 -6.28
N ILE A 171 16.07 -13.72 -5.06
CA ILE A 171 14.73 -13.64 -4.48
C ILE A 171 14.31 -12.17 -4.49
N LYS A 172 13.12 -11.87 -5.00
CA LYS A 172 12.57 -10.52 -5.15
C LYS A 172 11.32 -10.38 -4.28
N LEU A 173 11.41 -9.55 -3.25
CA LEU A 173 10.33 -9.20 -2.32
C LEU A 173 10.08 -7.69 -2.37
N ASP A 174 9.10 -7.27 -3.17
CA ASP A 174 8.76 -5.86 -3.39
C ASP A 174 9.99 -4.99 -3.77
N LYS A 175 10.41 -4.07 -2.88
CA LYS A 175 11.59 -3.21 -3.05
C LYS A 175 12.90 -3.87 -2.60
N ILE A 176 12.86 -5.01 -1.94
CA ILE A 176 14.05 -5.66 -1.40
C ILE A 176 14.37 -6.90 -2.22
N LYS A 177 15.65 -7.11 -2.50
CA LYS A 177 16.14 -8.32 -3.15
C LYS A 177 17.04 -9.07 -2.19
N TYR A 178 17.11 -10.39 -2.36
CA TYR A 178 18.02 -11.26 -1.64
C TYR A 178 18.74 -12.15 -2.62
N ILE A 179 19.95 -12.56 -2.29
CA ILE A 179 20.64 -13.67 -2.94
C ILE A 179 20.59 -14.88 -2.01
N SER A 180 20.22 -16.04 -2.55
CA SER A 180 20.28 -17.31 -1.84
C SER A 180 21.46 -18.12 -2.34
N ILE A 181 22.32 -18.55 -1.43
CA ILE A 181 23.54 -19.31 -1.72
C ILE A 181 23.51 -20.59 -0.89
N GLU A 182 23.38 -21.74 -1.56
CA GLU A 182 23.53 -23.04 -0.93
C GLU A 182 24.99 -23.28 -0.58
N VAL A 183 25.27 -23.63 0.68
CA VAL A 183 26.60 -24.05 1.13
C VAL A 183 26.51 -25.49 1.62
N TYR A 184 27.32 -26.38 1.03
CA TYR A 184 27.37 -27.80 1.34
C TYR A 184 28.13 -28.08 2.64
N GLU A 185 27.73 -29.15 3.33
CA GLU A 185 28.52 -29.72 4.42
C GLU A 185 29.71 -30.50 3.87
N ASP A 186 30.81 -30.52 4.62
CA ASP A 186 32.08 -31.12 4.17
C ASP A 186 31.91 -32.58 3.75
N GLY A 187 32.08 -32.85 2.46
CA GLY A 187 32.05 -34.19 1.89
C GLY A 187 30.65 -34.77 1.66
N THR A 188 29.61 -33.92 1.64
CA THR A 188 28.24 -34.31 1.26
C THR A 188 27.67 -33.39 0.17
N ASP A 189 26.61 -33.84 -0.49
CA ASP A 189 25.80 -33.02 -1.40
C ASP A 189 24.64 -32.33 -0.64
N GLU A 190 24.64 -32.42 0.69
CA GLU A 190 23.63 -31.80 1.56
C GLU A 190 24.14 -30.42 1.99
N GLY A 191 23.31 -29.40 1.83
CA GLY A 191 23.67 -28.02 2.12
C GLY A 191 22.60 -27.28 2.90
N LYS A 192 22.94 -26.05 3.25
CA LYS A 192 22.02 -25.06 3.81
C LYS A 192 22.09 -23.79 2.99
N SER A 193 20.94 -23.17 2.77
CA SER A 193 20.87 -21.88 2.09
C SER A 193 21.22 -20.76 3.04
N PHE A 194 22.20 -19.97 2.64
CA PHE A 194 22.56 -18.71 3.25
C PHE A 194 22.01 -17.57 2.41
N ILE A 195 21.26 -16.68 3.05
CA ILE A 195 20.43 -15.68 2.37
C ILE A 195 20.94 -14.30 2.75
N TYR A 196 21.30 -13.50 1.76
CA TYR A 196 21.92 -12.19 1.96
C TYR A 196 21.20 -11.08 1.20
N THR A 197 21.30 -9.85 1.71
CA THR A 197 20.80 -8.61 1.12
C THR A 197 21.63 -7.42 1.60
N ALA A 198 21.53 -6.25 0.98
CA ALA A 198 22.25 -5.05 1.39
C ALA A 198 21.38 -4.14 2.28
N LYS A 199 22.00 -3.36 3.17
CA LYS A 199 21.39 -2.18 3.82
C LYS A 199 22.39 -1.03 3.78
N GLY A 200 22.17 -0.08 2.88
CA GLY A 200 23.15 0.97 2.60
C GLY A 200 24.53 0.36 2.33
N GLU A 201 25.50 0.65 3.19
CA GLU A 201 26.88 0.19 2.97
C GLU A 201 27.15 -1.24 3.44
N ASP A 202 26.20 -1.95 4.07
CA ASP A 202 26.45 -3.21 4.77
C ASP A 202 25.71 -4.42 4.17
N SER A 203 26.38 -5.59 4.18
CA SER A 203 25.71 -6.86 3.93
C SER A 203 24.93 -7.29 5.17
N VAL A 204 23.69 -7.73 4.97
CA VAL A 204 22.81 -8.27 5.98
C VAL A 204 22.51 -9.74 5.64
N GLU A 205 22.65 -10.61 6.62
CA GLU A 205 22.26 -12.02 6.53
C GLU A 205 20.85 -12.17 7.10
N ALA A 206 19.94 -12.78 6.33
CA ALA A 206 18.55 -12.92 6.74
C ALA A 206 18.35 -13.97 7.83
N ASP A 207 17.29 -13.84 8.63
CA ASP A 207 16.98 -14.77 9.72
C ASP A 207 16.74 -16.22 9.26
N ALA A 208 16.28 -16.43 8.03
CA ALA A 208 16.07 -17.73 7.41
C ALA A 208 17.38 -18.43 7.00
N SER A 209 18.50 -17.68 7.01
CA SER A 209 19.83 -18.18 6.64
C SER A 209 20.24 -19.37 7.51
N GLY A 210 20.71 -20.44 6.88
CA GLY A 210 21.17 -21.65 7.55
C GLY A 210 20.08 -22.55 8.16
N LYS A 211 18.79 -22.21 7.99
CA LYS A 211 17.66 -22.98 8.55
C LYS A 211 17.10 -24.01 7.58
N TYR A 212 17.10 -23.69 6.28
CA TYR A 212 16.53 -24.49 5.22
C TYR A 212 17.57 -24.76 4.14
N SER A 213 17.38 -25.80 3.36
CA SER A 213 18.15 -26.07 2.13
C SER A 213 17.35 -25.70 0.90
N TYR A 214 18.05 -25.40 -0.19
CA TYR A 214 17.47 -25.05 -1.50
C TYR A 214 16.37 -23.97 -1.44
N VAL A 215 16.63 -22.88 -0.70
CA VAL A 215 15.73 -21.73 -0.62
C VAL A 215 15.77 -20.95 -1.92
N HIS A 216 14.62 -20.88 -2.61
CA HIS A 216 14.49 -20.17 -3.88
C HIS A 216 13.07 -19.59 -4.02
N GLN A 217 12.90 -18.74 -5.03
CA GLN A 217 11.60 -18.13 -5.33
C GLN A 217 10.83 -18.96 -6.35
N GLU A 218 9.61 -19.37 -5.99
CA GLU A 218 8.65 -20.03 -6.87
C GLU A 218 7.40 -19.16 -7.01
N GLY A 219 7.34 -18.39 -8.11
CA GLY A 219 6.29 -17.39 -8.31
C GLY A 219 6.34 -16.29 -7.24
N ASN A 220 5.25 -16.15 -6.49
CA ASN A 220 5.14 -15.18 -5.40
C ASN A 220 5.57 -15.74 -4.04
N LYS A 221 5.97 -17.02 -3.98
CA LYS A 221 6.36 -17.70 -2.74
C LYS A 221 7.86 -17.88 -2.69
N ILE A 222 8.37 -17.98 -1.46
CA ILE A 222 9.71 -18.47 -1.19
C ILE A 222 9.54 -19.85 -0.57
N VAL A 223 10.22 -20.82 -1.17
CA VAL A 223 10.14 -22.22 -0.76
C VAL A 223 11.54 -22.71 -0.43
N GLY A 224 11.62 -23.61 0.53
CA GLY A 224 12.85 -24.27 0.94
C GLY A 224 12.54 -25.64 1.53
N THR A 225 13.58 -26.41 1.81
CA THR A 225 13.44 -27.76 2.38
C THR A 225 13.83 -27.75 3.84
N ASP A 226 12.97 -28.30 4.71
CA ASP A 226 13.23 -28.43 6.15
C ASP A 226 14.20 -29.57 6.47
N GLU A 227 14.58 -29.69 7.75
CA GLU A 227 15.48 -30.75 8.25
C GLU A 227 14.98 -32.19 8.02
N ASN A 228 13.69 -32.37 7.72
CA ASN A 228 13.08 -33.67 7.44
C ASN A 228 12.99 -33.95 5.92
N GLY A 229 13.53 -33.09 5.08
CA GLY A 229 13.46 -33.20 3.63
C GLY A 229 12.10 -32.81 3.06
N LYS A 230 11.27 -32.05 3.81
CA LYS A 230 9.96 -31.60 3.36
C LYS A 230 10.04 -30.16 2.84
N GLU A 231 9.45 -29.94 1.68
CA GLU A 231 9.25 -28.59 1.13
C GLU A 231 8.28 -27.78 2.01
N VAL A 232 8.71 -26.59 2.39
CA VAL A 232 7.99 -25.64 3.24
C VAL A 232 8.12 -24.23 2.67
N GLU A 233 7.12 -23.41 2.93
CA GLU A 233 7.17 -21.98 2.65
C GLU A 233 8.09 -21.31 3.67
N VAL A 234 9.06 -20.53 3.18
CA VAL A 234 10.09 -19.88 3.99
C VAL A 234 9.76 -18.41 4.11
N VAL A 235 9.71 -17.91 5.34
CA VAL A 235 9.57 -16.49 5.64
C VAL A 235 10.98 -15.92 5.85
N ILE A 236 11.35 -14.89 5.09
CA ILE A 236 12.64 -14.20 5.18
C ILE A 236 12.41 -12.86 5.87
N ASN A 237 12.82 -12.74 7.13
CA ASN A 237 12.86 -11.50 7.89
C ASN A 237 14.31 -11.00 7.89
N GLY A 238 14.68 -10.19 6.89
CA GLY A 238 16.10 -9.92 6.62
C GLY A 238 16.51 -8.47 6.46
N LEU A 239 15.59 -7.51 6.48
CA LEU A 239 15.90 -6.07 6.39
C LEU A 239 14.95 -5.18 7.18
N LEU A 240 13.95 -5.80 7.79
CA LEU A 240 13.02 -5.17 8.71
C LEU A 240 13.58 -5.15 10.15
N ASN A 241 14.74 -5.79 10.37
CA ASN A 241 15.44 -5.86 11.65
C ASN A 241 16.76 -5.04 11.64
N GLU A 242 16.66 -3.71 11.68
CA GLU A 242 17.24 -3.08 12.87
C GLU A 242 16.24 -3.39 13.98
N SER A 243 16.67 -3.99 15.07
CA SER A 243 15.90 -4.04 16.31
C SER A 243 15.60 -2.60 16.75
N LYS A 244 14.51 -2.07 16.22
CA LYS A 244 13.73 -0.94 16.70
C LYS A 244 12.29 -1.43 16.69
N THR A 245 12.00 -2.43 17.52
CA THR A 245 10.69 -2.41 18.14
C THR A 245 10.61 -1.06 18.86
N GLU A 246 9.55 -0.32 18.54
CA GLU A 246 9.12 0.97 19.10
C GLU A 246 9.72 2.24 18.47
N VAL A 247 9.09 2.67 17.38
CA VAL A 247 9.02 4.10 17.03
C VAL A 247 7.75 4.67 17.62
N TYR A 248 7.85 5.34 18.77
CA TYR A 248 6.80 6.22 19.24
C TYR A 248 6.91 7.53 18.46
N VAL A 249 5.98 7.78 17.54
CA VAL A 249 5.71 9.16 17.11
C VAL A 249 4.70 9.72 18.09
N ILE A 250 5.16 10.28 19.21
CA ILE A 250 4.28 11.02 20.12
C ILE A 250 4.09 12.38 19.49
N SER A 251 2.96 12.60 18.82
CA SER A 251 2.56 13.97 18.53
C SER A 251 1.87 14.52 19.76
N LYS A 252 2.55 15.41 20.49
CA LYS A 252 1.88 16.22 21.51
C LYS A 252 1.12 17.33 20.79
N ILE A 253 -0.20 17.24 20.78
CA ILE A 253 -1.04 18.32 20.27
C ILE A 253 -1.35 19.23 21.45
N GLU A 254 -0.56 20.29 21.65
CA GLU A 254 -0.92 21.33 22.61
C GLU A 254 -1.90 22.31 21.96
N VAL A 255 -3.15 22.29 22.43
CA VAL A 255 -4.14 23.30 22.04
C VAL A 255 -4.19 24.38 23.10
N THR A 256 -3.55 25.53 22.86
CA THR A 256 -3.73 26.72 23.69
C THR A 256 -4.90 27.55 23.16
N VAL A 257 -6.04 27.48 23.84
CA VAL A 257 -7.17 28.38 23.57
C VAL A 257 -7.13 29.51 24.59
N ASP A 258 -6.66 30.69 24.17
CA ASP A 258 -6.63 31.92 24.97
C ASP A 258 -5.62 31.91 26.15
N GLU A 259 -5.10 33.09 26.55
CA GLU A 259 -4.11 33.26 27.64
C GLU A 259 -4.64 32.84 29.05
N SER A 260 -5.82 32.22 29.13
CA SER A 260 -6.49 31.90 30.39
C SER A 260 -7.23 30.54 30.45
N SER A 261 -7.06 29.63 29.48
CA SER A 261 -7.72 28.31 29.57
C SER A 261 -6.75 27.13 29.44
N ASP A 262 -7.10 26.04 30.13
CA ASP A 262 -6.30 24.82 30.29
C ASP A 262 -5.87 24.25 28.93
N SER A 263 -4.58 23.91 28.79
CA SER A 263 -4.04 23.23 27.62
C SER A 263 -4.60 21.81 27.56
N LEU A 264 -5.32 21.48 26.49
CA LEU A 264 -5.66 20.09 26.19
C LEU A 264 -4.48 19.47 25.42
N SER A 265 -3.99 18.33 25.91
CA SER A 265 -2.94 17.55 25.25
C SER A 265 -3.47 16.18 24.86
N TYR A 266 -3.48 15.91 23.56
CA TYR A 266 -3.76 14.57 23.03
C TYR A 266 -2.45 13.91 22.60
N GLU A 267 -2.41 12.60 22.74
CA GLU A 267 -1.34 11.73 22.28
C GLU A 267 -1.84 10.85 21.15
N LEU A 268 -1.01 10.72 20.12
CA LEU A 268 -1.14 9.73 19.07
C LEU A 268 0.10 8.84 19.18
N ILE A 269 -0.10 7.53 19.28
CA ILE A 269 0.97 6.56 19.49
C ILE A 269 0.81 5.45 18.47
N TYR A 270 1.92 5.06 17.84
CA TYR A 270 1.97 3.95 16.92
C TYR A 270 2.93 2.88 17.42
N SER A 271 2.51 1.62 17.34
CA SER A 271 3.35 0.45 17.58
C SER A 271 3.50 -0.32 16.28
N TYR A 272 4.67 -0.90 16.07
CA TYR A 272 5.01 -1.62 14.84
C TYR A 272 5.57 -3.00 15.17
N ASP A 273 5.33 -3.99 14.32
CA ASP A 273 6.01 -5.28 14.40
C ASP A 273 7.45 -5.21 13.87
N ASP A 274 8.14 -6.34 13.96
CA ASP A 274 9.51 -6.51 13.43
C ASP A 274 9.58 -6.39 11.90
N ASN A 275 8.43 -6.32 11.21
CA ASN A 275 8.30 -6.07 9.77
C ASN A 275 8.04 -4.59 9.44
N GLY A 276 8.04 -3.71 10.44
CA GLY A 276 7.72 -2.29 10.27
C GLY A 276 6.25 -2.03 9.91
N LEU A 277 5.37 -3.03 10.06
CA LEU A 277 3.93 -2.88 9.89
C LEU A 277 3.33 -2.35 11.18
N CYS A 278 2.42 -1.38 11.06
CA CYS A 278 1.72 -0.83 12.21
C CYS A 278 0.85 -1.92 12.85
N THR A 279 1.12 -2.32 14.08
CA THR A 279 0.33 -3.32 14.81
C THR A 279 -0.65 -2.69 15.79
N GLU A 280 -0.41 -1.46 16.21
CA GLU A 280 -1.31 -0.74 17.08
C GLU A 280 -1.27 0.78 16.83
N GLU A 281 -2.42 1.42 16.90
CA GLU A 281 -2.58 2.87 16.92
C GLU A 281 -3.41 3.27 18.15
N LYS A 282 -2.91 4.20 18.96
CA LYS A 282 -3.64 4.77 20.10
C LYS A 282 -3.82 6.26 19.91
N PHE A 283 -5.04 6.74 20.09
CA PHE A 283 -5.36 8.16 20.05
C PHE A 283 -6.20 8.52 21.28
N GLY A 284 -5.73 9.46 22.08
CA GLY A 284 -6.40 9.79 23.34
C GLY A 284 -5.62 10.72 24.25
N ASP A 285 -6.01 10.74 25.52
CA ASP A 285 -5.38 11.48 26.60
C ASP A 285 -5.47 10.69 27.92
N GLU A 286 -5.14 11.33 29.05
CA GLU A 286 -5.19 10.69 30.37
C GLU A 286 -6.59 10.19 30.79
N THR A 287 -7.65 10.65 30.14
CA THR A 287 -9.03 10.26 30.42
C THR A 287 -9.48 9.04 29.60
N GLY A 288 -8.83 8.77 28.47
CA GLY A 288 -9.15 7.62 27.65
C GLY A 288 -8.48 7.58 26.27
N TYR A 289 -8.50 6.39 25.65
CA TYR A 289 -7.88 6.11 24.36
C TYR A 289 -8.79 5.29 23.44
N ILE A 290 -8.81 5.65 22.16
CA ILE A 290 -9.19 4.73 21.09
C ILE A 290 -7.95 3.94 20.68
N VAL A 291 -8.03 2.63 20.73
CA VAL A 291 -6.94 1.70 20.40
C VAL A 291 -7.35 0.86 19.20
N SER A 292 -6.62 0.96 18.09
CA SER A 292 -6.78 0.09 16.91
C SER A 292 -5.63 -0.91 16.88
N GLN A 293 -5.92 -2.20 16.71
CA GLN A 293 -4.95 -3.30 16.64
C GLN A 293 -5.07 -4.03 15.32
N TYR A 294 -3.94 -4.22 14.65
CA TYR A 294 -3.87 -4.75 13.30
C TYR A 294 -3.16 -6.10 13.25
N GLU A 295 -3.72 -7.04 12.48
CA GLU A 295 -3.09 -8.32 12.17
C GLU A 295 -2.88 -8.45 10.65
N TYR A 296 -1.80 -9.11 10.25
CA TYR A 296 -1.41 -9.26 8.85
C TYR A 296 -1.19 -10.73 8.46
N ASP A 297 -1.41 -11.07 7.19
CA ASP A 297 -0.96 -12.33 6.63
C ASP A 297 0.53 -12.29 6.24
N GLY A 298 1.08 -13.43 5.78
CA GLY A 298 2.48 -13.54 5.36
C GLY A 298 2.84 -12.73 4.09
N ASN A 299 1.86 -12.14 3.41
CA ASN A 299 2.07 -11.21 2.30
C ASN A 299 1.85 -9.75 2.72
N TYR A 300 1.79 -9.49 4.04
CA TYR A 300 1.59 -8.16 4.62
C TYR A 300 0.23 -7.52 4.31
N ASN A 301 -0.78 -8.31 3.94
CA ASN A 301 -2.14 -7.83 3.82
C ASN A 301 -2.81 -7.81 5.20
N MET A 302 -3.48 -6.72 5.56
CA MET A 302 -4.20 -6.60 6.83
C MET A 302 -5.38 -7.58 6.88
N ILE A 303 -5.34 -8.60 7.71
CA ILE A 303 -6.42 -9.58 7.85
C ILE A 303 -7.44 -9.17 8.91
N THR A 304 -7.03 -8.41 9.92
CA THR A 304 -7.89 -7.98 11.02
C THR A 304 -7.56 -6.55 11.44
N ASN A 305 -8.59 -5.76 11.76
CA ASN A 305 -8.50 -4.51 12.52
C ASN A 305 -9.48 -4.61 13.70
N ASN A 306 -8.99 -4.58 14.94
CA ASN A 306 -9.81 -4.53 16.15
C ASN A 306 -9.72 -3.14 16.76
N VAL A 307 -10.85 -2.55 17.10
CA VAL A 307 -10.92 -1.23 17.75
C VAL A 307 -11.50 -1.39 19.14
N PHE A 308 -10.83 -0.78 20.11
CA PHE A 308 -11.20 -0.72 21.51
C PHE A 308 -11.31 0.74 21.95
N ASP A 309 -12.18 0.99 22.90
CA ASP A 309 -12.26 2.23 23.65
C ASP A 309 -11.77 1.97 25.07
N THR A 310 -10.93 2.86 25.60
CA THR A 310 -10.42 2.79 26.97
C THR A 310 -10.88 4.01 27.71
N ILE A 311 -11.70 3.86 28.74
CA ILE A 311 -12.17 4.97 29.59
C ILE A 311 -11.74 4.68 31.02
N ASP A 312 -11.06 5.63 31.67
CA ASP A 312 -10.55 5.47 33.05
C ASP A 312 -9.69 4.19 33.25
N GLY A 313 -9.01 3.73 32.19
CA GLY A 313 -8.19 2.51 32.19
C GLY A 313 -8.95 1.20 32.03
N GLU A 314 -10.27 1.23 31.84
CA GLU A 314 -11.07 0.05 31.46
C GLU A 314 -11.21 -0.03 29.94
N GLU A 315 -10.74 -1.13 29.36
CA GLU A 315 -10.82 -1.41 27.92
C GLU A 315 -12.16 -2.08 27.58
N SER A 316 -12.83 -1.55 26.55
CA SER A 316 -14.06 -2.09 25.98
C SER A 316 -13.88 -2.28 24.48
N PHE A 317 -14.20 -3.48 23.99
CA PHE A 317 -14.23 -3.75 22.56
C PHE A 317 -15.33 -2.92 21.88
N TRP A 318 -15.00 -2.29 20.75
CA TRP A 318 -15.92 -1.43 20.00
C TRP A 318 -16.31 -2.03 18.66
N THR A 319 -15.34 -2.43 17.83
CA THR A 319 -15.63 -3.04 16.52
C THR A 319 -14.45 -3.85 16.01
N LYS A 320 -14.72 -4.78 15.09
CA LYS A 320 -13.70 -5.52 14.35
C LYS A 320 -14.00 -5.52 12.86
N GLU A 321 -12.98 -5.44 12.04
CA GLU A 321 -13.06 -5.74 10.61
C GLU A 321 -12.14 -6.88 10.23
N VAL A 322 -12.63 -7.82 9.42
CA VAL A 322 -11.88 -8.98 8.91
C VAL A 322 -11.89 -8.97 7.39
N TYR A 323 -10.72 -9.18 6.80
CA TYR A 323 -10.49 -9.05 5.37
C TYR A 323 -10.07 -10.38 4.74
N THR A 324 -10.42 -10.56 3.47
CA THR A 324 -9.94 -11.68 2.65
C THR A 324 -9.51 -11.20 1.28
N TYR A 325 -8.50 -11.87 0.73
CA TYR A 325 -7.77 -11.43 -0.45
C TYR A 325 -7.81 -12.49 -1.55
N ASP A 326 -7.69 -12.04 -2.80
CA ASP A 326 -7.40 -12.92 -3.92
C ASP A 326 -5.88 -13.20 -4.05
N ALA A 327 -5.49 -13.98 -5.06
CA ALA A 327 -4.09 -14.34 -5.28
C ALA A 327 -3.19 -13.16 -5.73
N ASN A 328 -3.79 -12.03 -6.13
CA ASN A 328 -3.08 -10.82 -6.52
C ASN A 328 -2.96 -9.83 -5.34
N GLY A 329 -3.45 -10.18 -4.15
CA GLY A 329 -3.47 -9.28 -2.99
C GLY A 329 -4.61 -8.27 -3.00
N ASN A 330 -5.63 -8.44 -3.85
CA ASN A 330 -6.78 -7.54 -3.84
C ASN A 330 -7.76 -7.95 -2.73
N ALA A 331 -8.22 -7.01 -1.89
CA ALA A 331 -9.24 -7.26 -0.89
C ALA A 331 -10.59 -7.55 -1.56
N ILE A 332 -10.99 -8.82 -1.63
CA ILE A 332 -12.24 -9.24 -2.30
C ILE A 332 -13.45 -9.22 -1.36
N LYS A 333 -13.21 -9.23 -0.04
CA LYS A 333 -14.28 -9.11 0.96
C LYS A 333 -13.74 -8.53 2.27
N SER A 334 -14.52 -7.65 2.87
CA SER A 334 -14.38 -7.22 4.28
C SER A 334 -15.66 -7.53 5.06
N THR A 335 -15.54 -7.93 6.32
CA THR A 335 -16.66 -8.21 7.22
C THR A 335 -16.49 -7.38 8.48
N SER A 336 -17.48 -6.56 8.83
CA SER A 336 -17.47 -5.71 10.02
C SER A 336 -18.31 -6.35 11.12
N TYR A 337 -17.84 -6.26 12.35
CA TYR A 337 -18.44 -6.80 13.56
C TYR A 337 -18.69 -5.66 14.55
N ASP A 338 -19.81 -5.69 15.26
CA ASP A 338 -20.14 -4.71 16.31
C ASP A 338 -19.49 -5.05 17.66
N GLU A 339 -19.80 -4.26 18.69
CA GLU A 339 -19.32 -4.40 20.07
C GLU A 339 -19.66 -5.77 20.73
N ASN A 340 -20.62 -6.52 20.18
CA ASN A 340 -21.00 -7.85 20.68
C ASN A 340 -20.32 -8.98 19.89
N ASP A 341 -19.38 -8.65 19.00
CA ASP A 341 -18.74 -9.56 18.05
C ASP A 341 -19.76 -10.21 17.08
N GLU A 342 -20.87 -9.52 16.80
CA GLU A 342 -21.87 -9.93 15.81
C GLU A 342 -21.62 -9.21 14.48
N VAL A 343 -21.84 -9.91 13.36
CA VAL A 343 -21.65 -9.32 12.03
C VAL A 343 -22.65 -8.19 11.82
N SER A 344 -22.16 -6.97 11.63
CA SER A 344 -22.97 -5.78 11.40
C SER A 344 -23.13 -5.43 9.91
N ALA A 345 -22.15 -5.80 9.08
CA ALA A 345 -22.15 -5.60 7.63
C ALA A 345 -20.99 -6.32 6.95
N TRP A 346 -21.02 -6.44 5.62
CA TRP A 346 -19.86 -6.87 4.84
C TRP A 346 -19.82 -6.23 3.46
N THR A 347 -18.63 -6.11 2.87
CA THR A 347 -18.41 -5.61 1.51
C THR A 347 -17.86 -6.72 0.64
N ILE A 348 -18.28 -6.77 -0.63
CA ILE A 348 -17.64 -7.59 -1.67
C ILE A 348 -17.13 -6.64 -2.75
N SER A 349 -15.88 -6.85 -3.18
CA SER A 349 -15.20 -6.01 -4.18
C SER A 349 -14.80 -6.85 -5.41
N GLU A 350 -14.97 -6.30 -6.60
CA GLU A 350 -14.69 -6.95 -7.89
C GLU A 350 -13.67 -6.12 -8.68
N PHE A 351 -12.66 -6.79 -9.26
CA PHE A 351 -11.53 -6.15 -9.93
C PHE A 351 -11.45 -6.54 -11.41
N ASN A 352 -10.92 -5.65 -12.25
CA ASN A 352 -10.60 -5.97 -13.64
C ASN A 352 -9.23 -6.66 -13.78
N SER A 353 -8.84 -7.00 -15.02
CA SER A 353 -7.56 -7.63 -15.32
C SER A 353 -6.32 -6.77 -15.02
N ASP A 354 -6.51 -5.47 -14.82
CA ASP A 354 -5.46 -4.52 -14.43
C ASP A 354 -5.38 -4.32 -12.90
N ASN A 355 -6.15 -5.10 -12.12
CA ASN A 355 -6.33 -4.99 -10.67
C ASN A 355 -6.98 -3.67 -10.19
N ASN A 356 -7.66 -2.93 -11.07
CA ASN A 356 -8.48 -1.80 -10.64
C ASN A 356 -9.84 -2.30 -10.15
N ILE A 357 -10.34 -1.72 -9.06
CA ILE A 357 -11.68 -2.00 -8.55
C ILE A 357 -12.74 -1.52 -9.54
N THR A 358 -13.68 -2.38 -9.91
CA THR A 358 -14.75 -2.07 -10.86
C THR A 358 -16.11 -2.00 -10.22
N LYS A 359 -16.27 -2.67 -9.08
CA LYS A 359 -17.52 -2.70 -8.34
C LYS A 359 -17.32 -3.02 -6.87
N GLU A 360 -18.12 -2.38 -6.03
CA GLU A 360 -18.28 -2.72 -4.62
C GLU A 360 -19.75 -2.94 -4.29
N THR A 361 -20.04 -3.88 -3.42
CA THR A 361 -21.38 -4.10 -2.87
C THR A 361 -21.29 -4.24 -1.36
N ARG A 362 -21.90 -3.29 -0.64
CA ARG A 362 -22.02 -3.33 0.82
C ARG A 362 -23.38 -3.93 1.20
N TYR A 363 -23.34 -4.90 2.10
CA TYR A 363 -24.49 -5.58 2.65
C TYR A 363 -24.68 -5.19 4.11
N ARG A 364 -25.93 -5.22 4.59
CA ARG A 364 -26.30 -5.16 6.01
C ARG A 364 -26.16 -6.56 6.63
N ASP A 365 -26.21 -6.63 7.95
CA ASP A 365 -26.20 -7.87 8.75
C ASP A 365 -27.24 -8.92 8.29
N ASP A 366 -28.43 -8.47 7.87
CA ASP A 366 -29.51 -9.31 7.34
C ASP A 366 -29.28 -9.82 5.90
N GLY A 367 -28.20 -9.37 5.25
CA GLY A 367 -27.85 -9.69 3.86
C GLY A 367 -28.57 -8.90 2.79
N SER A 368 -29.38 -7.90 3.15
CA SER A 368 -29.85 -6.89 2.22
C SER A 368 -28.70 -5.99 1.76
N ILE A 369 -28.82 -5.43 0.56
CA ILE A 369 -27.81 -4.51 0.01
C ILE A 369 -28.02 -3.14 0.64
N ARG A 370 -26.96 -2.53 1.15
CA ARG A 370 -26.92 -1.14 1.61
C ARG A 370 -26.58 -0.19 0.46
N TYR A 371 -25.55 -0.51 -0.31
CA TYR A 371 -25.21 0.22 -1.53
C TYR A 371 -24.37 -0.61 -2.50
N ILE A 372 -24.36 -0.18 -3.76
CA ILE A 372 -23.46 -0.65 -4.81
C ILE A 372 -22.70 0.57 -5.35
N ILE A 373 -21.40 0.42 -5.59
CA ILE A 373 -20.58 1.42 -6.30
C ILE A 373 -20.02 0.78 -7.56
N LEU A 374 -20.07 1.49 -8.69
CA LEU A 374 -19.46 1.11 -9.96
C LEU A 374 -18.38 2.12 -10.34
N TYR A 375 -17.25 1.62 -10.83
CA TYR A 375 -16.08 2.43 -11.17
C TYR A 375 -15.70 2.26 -12.64
N GLU A 376 -15.39 3.35 -13.32
CA GLU A 376 -14.90 3.37 -14.70
C GLU A 376 -13.57 4.12 -14.80
N TYR A 377 -12.68 3.64 -15.67
CA TYR A 377 -11.32 4.17 -15.82
C TYR A 377 -11.01 4.52 -17.26
N ASP A 378 -10.11 5.48 -17.45
CA ASP A 378 -9.52 5.76 -18.76
C ASP A 378 -8.40 4.76 -19.14
N SER A 379 -7.80 4.94 -20.31
CA SER A 379 -6.69 4.09 -20.77
C SER A 379 -5.39 4.24 -19.97
N ASN A 380 -5.26 5.32 -19.19
CA ASN A 380 -4.13 5.57 -18.31
C ASN A 380 -4.40 5.01 -16.90
N LYS A 381 -5.53 4.32 -16.69
CA LYS A 381 -5.97 3.75 -15.41
C LYS A 381 -6.40 4.80 -14.38
N ASN A 382 -6.68 6.03 -14.81
CA ASN A 382 -7.25 7.04 -13.92
C ASN A 382 -8.76 6.77 -13.77
N LEU A 383 -9.29 6.90 -12.55
CA LEU A 383 -10.73 6.81 -12.28
C LEU A 383 -11.42 7.99 -12.96
N ILE A 384 -12.34 7.76 -13.89
CA ILE A 384 -13.06 8.84 -14.58
C ILE A 384 -14.51 8.98 -14.14
N ARG A 385 -15.06 7.94 -13.51
CA ARG A 385 -16.45 7.94 -13.07
C ARG A 385 -16.68 6.97 -11.92
N GLU A 386 -17.44 7.43 -10.93
CA GLU A 386 -18.00 6.62 -9.85
C GLU A 386 -19.52 6.78 -9.84
N GLU A 387 -20.26 5.68 -9.75
CA GLU A 387 -21.72 5.68 -9.61
C GLU A 387 -22.13 4.85 -8.39
N LYS A 388 -22.69 5.52 -7.38
CA LYS A 388 -23.14 4.89 -6.13
C LYS A 388 -24.66 4.83 -6.07
N THR A 389 -25.21 3.63 -6.01
CA THR A 389 -26.64 3.39 -5.76
C THR A 389 -26.85 2.92 -4.31
N SER A 390 -27.56 3.71 -3.51
CA SER A 390 -27.89 3.38 -2.12
C SER A 390 -29.33 2.88 -1.99
N TYR A 391 -29.55 1.93 -1.08
CA TYR A 391 -30.84 1.31 -0.79
C TYR A 391 -31.16 1.51 0.69
N ASP A 392 -32.04 2.44 0.99
CA ASP A 392 -32.47 2.72 2.36
C ASP A 392 -33.88 2.16 2.58
N TYR A 393 -33.96 1.25 3.55
CA TYR A 393 -35.21 0.63 3.97
C TYR A 393 -35.83 1.50 5.04
N GLU A 394 -36.98 2.09 4.73
CA GLU A 394 -37.77 2.80 5.72
C GLU A 394 -38.60 1.81 6.55
N ASP A 395 -38.89 2.16 7.81
CA ASP A 395 -39.79 1.39 8.70
C ASP A 395 -41.21 1.22 8.10
N SER A 396 -41.56 2.01 7.08
CA SER A 396 -42.80 1.93 6.31
C SER A 396 -42.87 0.69 5.40
N GLY A 397 -41.75 0.01 5.16
CA GLY A 397 -41.61 -1.07 4.19
C GLY A 397 -41.36 -0.60 2.76
N GLU A 398 -41.23 0.71 2.52
CA GLU A 398 -40.77 1.26 1.23
C GLU A 398 -39.24 1.33 1.21
N THR A 399 -38.64 0.84 0.12
CA THR A 399 -37.20 1.01 -0.14
C THR A 399 -37.00 2.27 -0.97
N SER A 400 -36.32 3.26 -0.40
CA SER A 400 -35.84 4.40 -1.18
C SER A 400 -34.53 4.01 -1.88
N ILE A 401 -34.42 4.37 -3.16
CA ILE A 401 -33.23 4.11 -3.98
C ILE A 401 -32.73 5.47 -4.46
N THR A 402 -31.50 5.79 -4.08
CA THR A 402 -30.82 7.01 -4.52
C THR A 402 -29.59 6.61 -5.34
N THR A 403 -29.27 7.40 -6.36
CA THR A 403 -28.05 7.20 -7.15
C THR A 403 -27.30 8.51 -7.19
N ARG A 404 -25.99 8.47 -6.91
CA ARG A 404 -25.10 9.62 -6.96
C ARG A 404 -23.97 9.34 -7.94
N VAL A 405 -23.65 10.29 -8.81
CA VAL A 405 -22.61 10.13 -9.85
C VAL A 405 -21.52 11.18 -9.67
N LYS A 406 -20.27 10.71 -9.55
CA LYS A 406 -19.07 11.55 -9.60
C LYS A 406 -18.28 11.32 -10.87
N THR A 407 -17.64 12.39 -11.36
CA THR A 407 -16.77 12.36 -12.53
C THR A 407 -15.46 13.07 -12.25
N TYR A 408 -14.41 12.64 -12.94
CA TYR A 408 -13.04 13.11 -12.70
C TYR A 408 -12.37 13.46 -14.03
N GLU A 409 -11.65 14.57 -14.05
CA GLU A 409 -10.90 15.06 -15.22
C GLU A 409 -9.42 15.23 -14.86
N TYR A 410 -8.54 14.87 -15.79
CA TYR A 410 -7.08 14.88 -15.58
C TYR A 410 -6.37 15.72 -16.66
N ASP A 411 -5.23 16.30 -16.30
CA ASP A 411 -4.35 16.97 -17.27
C ASP A 411 -3.53 15.96 -18.10
N SER A 412 -2.70 16.47 -19.03
CA SER A 412 -1.83 15.62 -19.86
C SER A 412 -0.70 14.91 -19.10
N ARG A 413 -0.48 15.25 -17.82
CA ARG A 413 0.46 14.58 -16.92
C ARG A 413 -0.23 13.54 -16.02
N ASN A 414 -1.54 13.31 -16.21
CA ASN A 414 -2.40 12.47 -15.38
C ASN A 414 -2.60 13.00 -13.95
N LEU A 415 -2.52 14.32 -13.74
CA LEU A 415 -2.87 14.94 -12.47
C LEU A 415 -4.36 15.32 -12.48
N LEU A 416 -5.09 15.02 -11.40
CA LEU A 416 -6.52 15.31 -11.25
C LEU A 416 -6.72 16.82 -11.28
N ILE A 417 -7.45 17.37 -12.24
CA ILE A 417 -7.72 18.82 -12.32
C ILE A 417 -9.14 19.18 -11.91
N LYS A 418 -10.06 18.20 -11.89
CA LYS A 418 -11.45 18.44 -11.50
C LYS A 418 -12.14 17.17 -11.02
N GLU A 419 -12.89 17.29 -9.93
CA GLU A 419 -13.90 16.31 -9.50
C GLU A 419 -15.27 17.00 -9.55
N CYS A 420 -16.31 16.31 -10.01
CA CYS A 420 -17.67 16.88 -10.08
C CYS A 420 -18.71 15.87 -9.65
N ASP A 421 -19.56 16.30 -8.72
CA ASP A 421 -20.78 15.64 -8.32
C ASP A 421 -21.95 16.08 -9.20
N LEU A 422 -22.46 15.17 -10.03
CA LEU A 422 -23.44 15.52 -11.07
C LEU A 422 -24.83 15.81 -10.51
N ASP A 423 -25.14 15.31 -9.30
CA ASP A 423 -26.45 15.45 -8.69
C ASP A 423 -26.63 16.84 -8.07
N ASP A 424 -25.60 17.31 -7.36
CA ASP A 424 -25.61 18.60 -6.67
C ASP A 424 -25.04 19.75 -7.54
N ASN A 425 -24.37 19.42 -8.66
CA ASN A 425 -23.50 20.33 -9.43
C ASN A 425 -22.38 20.95 -8.59
N ASP A 426 -22.00 20.28 -7.51
CA ASP A 426 -20.85 20.63 -6.72
C ASP A 426 -19.60 20.10 -7.41
N TYR A 427 -18.53 20.88 -7.38
CA TYR A 427 -17.28 20.45 -8.01
C TYR A 427 -16.09 21.06 -7.32
N GLU A 428 -14.96 20.38 -7.51
CA GLU A 428 -13.67 20.80 -7.01
C GLU A 428 -12.70 20.94 -8.18
N THR A 429 -11.76 21.88 -8.07
CA THR A 429 -10.71 22.06 -9.08
C THR A 429 -9.34 22.12 -8.43
N TYR A 430 -8.35 21.61 -9.14
CA TYR A 430 -6.97 21.53 -8.66
C TYR A 430 -6.01 22.14 -9.68
N SER A 431 -4.96 22.80 -9.20
CA SER A 431 -3.88 23.36 -10.03
C SER A 431 -2.53 22.97 -9.46
N TYR A 432 -1.55 22.81 -10.34
CA TYR A 432 -0.22 22.29 -9.98
C TYR A 432 0.88 23.14 -10.60
N ASP A 433 2.04 23.17 -9.95
CA ASP A 433 3.25 23.73 -10.53
C ASP A 433 3.87 22.82 -11.61
N GLU A 434 5.03 23.18 -12.15
CA GLU A 434 5.74 22.40 -13.17
C GLU A 434 6.25 21.05 -12.65
N ASN A 435 6.53 20.94 -11.35
CA ASN A 435 7.00 19.72 -10.68
C ASN A 435 5.84 18.77 -10.31
N GLY A 436 4.59 19.24 -10.39
CA GLY A 436 3.40 18.47 -10.04
C GLY A 436 2.94 18.66 -8.59
N ASN A 437 3.51 19.63 -7.86
CA ASN A 437 3.01 19.96 -6.52
C ASN A 437 1.70 20.73 -6.63
N LEU A 438 0.72 20.41 -5.78
CA LEU A 438 -0.57 21.10 -5.74
C LEU A 438 -0.35 22.56 -5.32
N THR A 439 -0.78 23.54 -6.10
CA THR A 439 -0.65 24.97 -5.77
C THR A 439 -1.96 25.60 -5.38
N LYS A 440 -3.09 25.02 -5.81
CA LYS A 440 -4.42 25.55 -5.54
C LYS A 440 -5.48 24.44 -5.58
N HIS A 441 -6.43 24.50 -4.65
CA HIS A 441 -7.62 23.68 -4.60
C HIS A 441 -8.84 24.56 -4.31
N CYS A 442 -9.92 24.38 -5.05
CA CYS A 442 -11.14 25.17 -4.87
C CYS A 442 -12.35 24.27 -4.82
N ILE A 443 -13.26 24.54 -3.89
CA ILE A 443 -14.53 23.83 -3.70
C ILE A 443 -15.67 24.77 -4.08
N TYR A 444 -16.54 24.30 -4.98
CA TYR A 444 -17.69 25.04 -5.47
C TYR A 444 -18.98 24.32 -5.07
N TYR A 445 -19.88 25.05 -4.42
CA TYR A 445 -21.23 24.57 -4.11
C TYR A 445 -22.23 25.27 -5.02
N SER A 446 -23.06 24.49 -5.73
CA SER A 446 -24.05 25.03 -6.69
C SER A 446 -23.44 26.03 -7.70
N GLY A 447 -22.16 25.85 -8.05
CA GLY A 447 -21.42 26.72 -8.97
C GLY A 447 -20.75 27.96 -8.37
N GLU A 448 -20.95 28.25 -7.07
CA GLU A 448 -20.32 29.37 -6.38
C GLU A 448 -19.09 28.91 -5.59
N LEU A 449 -18.00 29.70 -5.63
CA LEU A 449 -16.77 29.40 -4.90
C LEU A 449 -17.04 29.49 -3.39
N SER A 450 -16.93 28.36 -2.71
CA SER A 450 -17.20 28.25 -1.28
C SER A 450 -15.92 28.30 -0.45
N THR A 451 -14.91 27.53 -0.87
CA THR A 451 -13.64 27.43 -0.16
C THR A 451 -12.49 27.41 -1.15
N GLU A 452 -11.42 28.12 -0.82
CA GLU A 452 -10.18 28.12 -1.56
C GLU A 452 -9.01 27.74 -0.66
N TYR A 453 -8.14 26.89 -1.19
CA TYR A 453 -6.86 26.55 -0.60
C TYR A 453 -5.74 26.98 -1.55
N GLY A 454 -4.70 27.60 -1.00
CA GLY A 454 -3.47 27.91 -1.74
C GLY A 454 -2.26 27.34 -1.03
N TYR A 455 -1.31 26.81 -1.78
CA TYR A 455 -0.17 26.05 -1.27
C TYR A 455 1.14 26.56 -1.85
N GLU A 456 2.18 26.64 -1.02
CA GLU A 456 3.53 27.02 -1.40
C GLU A 456 4.52 25.92 -1.05
N HIS A 457 5.43 25.64 -1.98
CA HIS A 457 6.40 24.56 -1.84
C HIS A 457 7.83 25.08 -2.02
N GLU A 458 8.77 24.53 -1.26
CA GLU A 458 10.20 24.70 -1.46
C GLU A 458 10.84 23.31 -1.55
N ASN A 459 11.58 23.04 -2.64
CA ASN A 459 12.16 21.71 -2.92
C ASN A 459 11.14 20.56 -2.86
N ASN A 460 9.91 20.80 -3.33
CA ASN A 460 8.75 19.88 -3.26
C ASN A 460 8.22 19.59 -1.83
N LEU A 461 8.68 20.30 -0.81
CA LEU A 461 8.11 20.27 0.54
C LEU A 461 7.11 21.40 0.71
N LEU A 462 5.93 21.11 1.27
CA LEU A 462 4.87 22.10 1.54
C LEU A 462 5.27 23.01 2.70
N ILE A 463 5.73 24.22 2.43
CA ILE A 463 6.16 25.15 3.50
C ILE A 463 5.00 25.98 4.07
N TYR A 464 3.95 26.17 3.28
CA TYR A 464 2.82 27.00 3.66
C TYR A 464 1.55 26.58 2.91
N TYR A 465 0.40 26.63 3.58
CA TYR A 465 -0.88 26.71 2.89
C TYR A 465 -1.87 27.57 3.65
N TYR A 466 -2.88 28.09 2.95
CA TYR A 466 -4.04 28.71 3.57
C TYR A 466 -5.33 28.00 3.17
N ARG A 467 -6.34 28.14 4.03
CA ARG A 467 -7.75 27.90 3.72
C ARG A 467 -8.48 29.22 3.85
N TYR A 468 -9.32 29.56 2.88
CA TYR A 468 -10.22 30.70 2.95
C TYR A 468 -11.65 30.24 2.70
N SER A 469 -12.52 30.47 3.69
CA SER A 469 -13.94 30.17 3.66
C SER A 469 -14.71 31.43 3.26
N TYR A 470 -15.29 31.45 2.05
CA TYR A 470 -16.00 32.64 1.55
C TYR A 470 -17.35 32.85 2.25
N SER A 471 -17.97 31.79 2.75
CA SER A 471 -19.24 31.88 3.50
C SER A 471 -19.05 32.45 4.91
N GLU A 472 -17.90 32.18 5.52
CA GLU A 472 -17.56 32.62 6.87
C GLU A 472 -16.70 33.90 6.86
N ASP A 473 -16.16 34.26 5.70
CA ASP A 473 -15.14 35.32 5.54
C ASP A 473 -13.94 35.08 6.48
N GLU A 474 -13.49 33.83 6.56
CA GLU A 474 -12.45 33.39 7.50
C GLU A 474 -11.24 32.84 6.76
N LYS A 475 -10.05 33.32 7.14
CA LYS A 475 -8.75 32.78 6.70
C LYS A 475 -8.06 32.01 7.82
N SER A 476 -7.61 30.80 7.51
CA SER A 476 -6.68 30.02 8.33
C SER A 476 -5.39 29.80 7.56
N GLU A 477 -4.25 30.02 8.19
CA GLU A 477 -2.92 29.92 7.58
C GLU A 477 -2.07 28.91 8.33
N TYR A 478 -1.32 28.11 7.60
CA TYR A 478 -0.51 27.03 8.15
C TYR A 478 0.89 27.12 7.61
N THR A 479 1.89 27.04 8.50
CA THR A 479 3.30 26.96 8.14
C THR A 479 3.90 25.67 8.65
N TYR A 480 4.81 25.09 7.85
CA TYR A 480 5.48 23.84 8.16
C TYR A 480 6.99 24.06 8.22
N THR A 481 7.61 23.38 9.17
CA THR A 481 9.07 23.31 9.26
C THR A 481 9.50 21.85 9.19
N TYR A 482 10.69 21.62 8.68
CA TYR A 482 11.20 20.30 8.37
C TYR A 482 12.59 20.08 8.98
N ASP A 483 12.92 18.83 9.29
CA ASP A 483 14.28 18.42 9.59
C ASP A 483 15.10 18.24 8.30
N ASP A 484 16.39 17.97 8.44
CA ASP A 484 17.32 17.76 7.33
C ASP A 484 16.96 16.54 6.45
N SER A 485 16.09 15.64 6.93
CA SER A 485 15.58 14.50 6.17
C SER A 485 14.29 14.80 5.40
N GLY A 486 13.71 15.99 5.57
CA GLY A 486 12.44 16.39 4.97
C GLY A 486 11.20 15.93 5.75
N LYS A 487 11.36 15.52 7.02
CA LYS A 487 10.23 15.19 7.91
C LYS A 487 9.75 16.44 8.64
N VAL A 488 8.43 16.61 8.76
CA VAL A 488 7.81 17.75 9.47
C VAL A 488 8.22 17.74 10.95
N ILE A 489 8.82 18.84 11.44
CA ILE A 489 9.15 19.07 12.85
C ILE A 489 8.03 19.82 13.55
N SER A 490 7.43 20.81 12.87
CA SER A 490 6.33 21.58 13.45
C SER A 490 5.37 22.07 12.40
N ARG A 491 4.11 22.24 12.82
CA ARG A 491 3.05 22.92 12.07
C ARG A 491 2.45 24.01 12.96
N THR A 492 2.45 25.24 12.46
CA THR A 492 1.81 26.38 13.15
C THR A 492 0.56 26.79 12.37
N CYS A 493 -0.58 26.90 13.04
CA CYS A 493 -1.80 27.48 12.51
C CYS A 493 -1.99 28.89 13.06
N LEU A 494 -2.32 29.83 12.18
CA LEU A 494 -2.72 31.20 12.49
C LEU A 494 -4.14 31.40 11.96
N THR A 495 -5.08 31.73 12.85
CA THR A 495 -6.43 32.17 12.46
C THR A 495 -6.61 33.67 12.72
N GLU A 496 -7.59 34.30 12.09
CA GLU A 496 -7.86 35.74 12.24
C GLU A 496 -8.13 36.17 13.70
N GLU A 497 -8.52 35.25 14.58
CA GLU A 497 -8.66 35.49 16.03
C GLU A 497 -7.32 35.47 16.79
N ASN A 498 -6.16 35.44 16.12
CA ASN A 498 -4.83 35.27 16.71
C ASN A 498 -4.67 34.01 17.57
N LYS A 499 -5.51 33.00 17.37
CA LYS A 499 -5.35 31.70 18.01
C LYS A 499 -4.17 30.99 17.34
N MET A 500 -3.05 30.90 18.04
CA MET A 500 -1.91 30.10 17.61
C MET A 500 -2.08 28.67 18.08
N LEU A 501 -2.12 27.75 17.13
CA LEU A 501 -1.95 26.33 17.41
C LEU A 501 -0.58 25.92 16.89
N THR A 502 0.32 25.53 17.77
CA THR A 502 1.59 24.90 17.37
C THR A 502 1.50 23.42 17.69
N VAL A 503 1.68 22.60 16.66
CA VAL A 503 1.86 21.16 16.82
C VAL A 503 3.33 20.86 16.61
N GLU A 504 3.99 20.35 17.64
CA GLU A 504 5.37 19.87 17.57
C GLU A 504 5.36 18.34 17.44
N TYR A 505 6.20 17.84 16.54
CA TYR A 505 6.34 16.42 16.28
C TYR A 505 7.65 15.93 16.90
N GLU A 506 7.58 15.23 18.03
CA GLU A 506 8.76 14.61 18.64
C GLU A 506 8.80 13.10 18.31
N LYS A 507 9.98 12.60 17.94
CA LYS A 507 10.21 11.18 17.72
C LYS A 507 11.01 10.64 18.90
N VAL A 508 10.37 9.81 19.72
CA VAL A 508 11.03 9.19 20.88
C VAL A 508 11.27 7.71 20.56
N TYR A 509 12.52 7.28 20.72
CA TYR A 509 12.91 5.88 20.62
C TYR A 509 13.01 5.31 22.03
N VAL A 510 12.25 4.27 22.34
CA VAL A 510 12.31 3.56 23.63
C VAL A 510 12.70 2.10 23.35
N PRO A 511 13.80 1.60 23.93
CA PRO A 511 14.14 0.17 23.83
C PRO A 511 13.27 -0.71 24.75
N ASN A 512 12.98 -1.94 24.31
CA ASN A 512 12.18 -2.96 25.00
C ASN A 512 12.59 -3.26 26.47
N ASP A 513 13.84 -3.00 26.84
CA ASP A 513 14.40 -3.21 28.17
C ASP A 513 14.17 -2.04 29.15
N ALA A 514 13.39 -1.04 28.74
CA ALA A 514 13.10 0.18 29.50
C ALA A 514 11.62 0.37 29.90
N LEU A 515 10.79 -0.70 29.89
CA LEU A 515 9.38 -0.61 30.33
C LEU A 515 9.23 -0.04 31.76
N ASP A 516 10.21 -0.24 32.63
CA ASP A 516 10.24 0.34 33.99
C ASP A 516 10.82 1.78 34.06
N ILE A 517 11.24 2.37 32.92
CA ILE A 517 11.90 3.69 32.85
C ILE A 517 11.04 4.72 32.06
N VAL A 518 9.97 4.30 31.38
CA VAL A 518 9.07 5.21 30.65
C VAL A 518 8.33 6.16 31.60
N GLU A 519 7.91 5.69 32.78
CA GLU A 519 7.33 6.56 33.82
C GLU A 519 8.36 7.55 34.41
N GLU A 520 9.65 7.18 34.48
CA GLU A 520 10.70 8.03 35.08
C GLU A 520 11.24 9.10 34.10
N LYS A 521 11.25 8.82 32.79
CA LYS A 521 11.63 9.80 31.76
C LYS A 521 10.50 10.77 31.38
N GLN A 522 9.24 10.36 31.55
CA GLN A 522 8.09 11.26 31.50
C GLN A 522 8.35 12.48 32.41
N ASP A 523 8.69 12.25 33.68
CA ASP A 523 8.93 13.29 34.68
C ASP A 523 10.15 14.21 34.41
N GLU A 524 11.16 13.75 33.67
CA GLU A 524 12.36 14.55 33.34
C GLU A 524 12.12 15.51 32.16
N ILE A 525 11.30 15.10 31.18
CA ILE A 525 10.86 15.94 30.06
C ILE A 525 9.86 17.00 30.56
N PHE A 526 8.97 16.67 31.51
CA PHE A 526 8.02 17.61 32.11
C PHE A 526 8.69 18.78 32.86
N ARG A 527 9.95 18.66 33.30
CA ARG A 527 10.66 19.71 34.08
C ARG A 527 11.46 20.70 33.25
N THR A 528 11.72 20.43 31.97
CA THR A 528 12.67 21.24 31.18
C THR A 528 12.04 22.35 30.34
N ASN A 529 10.71 22.38 30.17
CA ASN A 529 10.00 23.41 29.38
C ASN A 529 9.05 24.33 30.17
N PHE A 530 9.24 24.46 31.49
CA PHE A 530 8.64 25.55 32.26
C PHE A 530 9.71 26.36 33.00
N TYR A 531 10.26 27.37 32.31
CA TYR A 531 10.85 28.57 32.93
C TYR A 531 10.70 29.80 32.03
#